data_AF-A0AAN6R700-F1
#
_entry.id   AF-A0AAN6R700-F1
#
_cell.length_a   1.000
_cell.length_b   1.000
_cell.length_c   1.000
_cell.angle_alpha   90.00
_cell.angle_beta   90.00
_cell.angle_gamma   90.00
#
_symmetry.space_group_name_H-M   'P 1'
#
loop_
_entity.id
_entity.type
_entity.pdbx_description
1 polymer ?
#
loop_
_entity_poly.entity_id
_entity_poly.type
_entity_poly.pdbx_seq_one_letter_code
_entity_poly.pdbx_strand_id
1 'polypeptide(L)'
;MRFEKEEPQGAAFRKKVPNNLVWDSSSYDDIHAGVTVSNGGDNQENKLLTTSGILMEDLEGNCFFTVTSHSFPRNCLGVYHPNKNGKVIGSVDHEIKDSDIALAKLTPGMQYKNETFAANGDDEIIHPFRIRGIRDGMDVHITRA
;
A
#
# COMPACT_ATOMS: atom_id res chain seq x y z
N MET A 1 21.77 -23.52 -4.53
CA MET A 1 21.59 -22.05 -4.60
C MET A 1 21.48 -21.53 -3.18
N ARG A 2 22.45 -20.72 -2.73
CA ARG A 2 22.30 -19.93 -1.50
C ARG A 2 21.40 -18.76 -1.86
N PHE A 3 20.27 -18.61 -1.18
CA PHE A 3 19.54 -17.36 -1.19
C PHE A 3 20.38 -16.38 -0.38
N GLU A 4 21.09 -15.49 -1.07
CA GLU A 4 21.69 -14.34 -0.38
C GLU A 4 20.54 -13.57 0.25
N LYS A 5 20.57 -13.44 1.57
CA LYS A 5 19.71 -12.52 2.33
C LYS A 5 20.14 -11.13 1.86
N GLU A 6 19.43 -10.56 0.88
CA GLU A 6 19.57 -9.14 0.59
C GLU A 6 19.21 -8.39 1.88
N GLU A 7 20.20 -7.74 2.47
CA GLU A 7 20.00 -6.84 3.60
C GLU A 7 18.91 -5.82 3.23
N PRO A 8 17.89 -5.61 4.06
CA PRO A 8 16.88 -4.62 3.74
C PRO A 8 17.56 -3.26 3.66
N GLN A 9 17.59 -2.71 2.45
CA GLN A 9 18.01 -1.34 2.23
C GLN A 9 17.17 -0.46 3.15
N GLY A 10 17.79 0.48 3.87
CA GLY A 10 17.15 1.34 4.90
C GLY A 10 15.91 2.13 4.47
N ALA A 11 15.45 1.98 3.22
CA ALA A 11 14.19 2.48 2.67
C ALA A 11 12.93 1.90 3.35
N ALA A 12 13.02 0.80 4.09
CA ALA A 12 11.83 0.14 4.63
C ALA A 12 11.66 0.29 6.15
N PHE A 13 12.37 1.22 6.81
CA PHE A 13 12.01 1.65 8.17
C PHE A 13 10.94 2.75 8.11
N ARG A 14 9.95 2.66 9.01
CA ARG A 14 9.02 3.78 9.20
C ARG A 14 9.79 4.98 9.77
N LYS A 15 9.57 6.17 9.19
CA LYS A 15 10.02 7.45 9.77
C LYS A 15 9.40 7.69 11.15
N LYS A 16 8.21 7.12 11.38
CA LYS A 16 7.48 7.20 12.64
C LYS A 16 6.80 5.88 12.93
N VAL A 17 7.15 5.23 14.04
CA VAL A 17 6.50 3.98 14.46
C VAL A 17 5.10 4.30 14.97
N PRO A 18 4.04 3.79 14.34
CA PRO A 18 2.68 4.03 14.80
C PRO A 18 2.40 3.25 16.09
N ASN A 19 1.49 3.78 16.90
CA ASN A 19 0.92 3.10 18.06
C ASN A 19 -0.57 3.46 18.19
N ASN A 20 -1.21 3.00 19.26
CA ASN A 20 -2.65 3.19 19.47
C ASN A 20 -3.10 4.66 19.54
N LEU A 21 -2.19 5.60 19.76
CA LEU A 21 -2.47 7.04 19.89
C LEU A 21 -1.85 7.86 18.76
N VAL A 22 -0.92 7.28 18.01
CA VAL A 22 -0.03 8.02 17.12
C VAL A 22 0.04 7.31 15.78
N TRP A 23 -0.49 7.95 14.74
CA TRP A 23 -0.39 7.44 13.37
C TRP A 23 0.91 7.89 12.70
N ASP A 24 1.37 7.07 11.77
CA ASP A 24 2.47 7.42 10.86
C ASP A 24 1.93 8.29 9.72
N SER A 25 1.93 9.60 9.94
CA SER A 25 1.57 10.61 8.95
C SER A 25 2.79 11.23 8.28
N SER A 26 3.94 10.57 8.31
CA SER A 26 5.16 11.07 7.66
C SER A 26 5.01 11.07 6.15
N SER A 27 5.65 12.04 5.49
CA SER A 27 5.76 12.06 4.02
C SER A 27 6.92 11.17 3.58
N TYR A 28 6.63 10.19 2.76
CA TYR A 28 7.58 9.31 2.10
C TYR A 28 7.70 9.70 0.62
N ASP A 29 8.91 9.62 0.07
CA ASP A 29 9.16 9.88 -1.35
C ASP A 29 8.93 8.61 -2.17
N ASP A 30 9.47 7.49 -1.69
CA ASP A 30 9.10 6.16 -2.17
C ASP A 30 7.83 5.70 -1.46
N ILE A 31 6.82 5.28 -2.21
CA ILE A 31 5.57 4.79 -1.64
C ILE A 31 5.71 3.31 -1.34
N HIS A 32 5.27 2.89 -0.16
CA HIS A 32 5.30 1.48 0.28
C HIS A 32 3.89 1.01 0.60
N ALA A 33 3.71 -0.30 0.65
CA ALA A 33 2.52 -0.87 1.27
C ALA A 33 2.42 -0.43 2.74
N GLY A 34 1.26 0.06 3.16
CA GLY A 34 1.00 0.49 4.53
C GLY A 34 1.39 1.94 4.85
N VAL A 35 1.66 2.80 3.85
CA VAL A 35 1.74 4.25 4.08
C VAL A 35 0.36 4.87 4.18
N THR A 36 0.23 5.92 4.98
CA THR A 36 -1.04 6.65 5.12
C THR A 36 -1.43 7.34 3.81
N VAL A 37 -2.68 7.17 3.38
CA VAL A 37 -3.25 7.82 2.20
C VAL A 37 -4.59 8.48 2.54
N SER A 38 -4.98 9.46 1.75
CA SER A 38 -6.21 10.22 1.92
C SER A 38 -6.93 10.42 0.60
N ASN A 39 -8.26 10.53 0.68
CA ASN A 39 -9.14 10.86 -0.45
C ASN A 39 -9.21 12.36 -0.78
N GLY A 40 -8.44 13.20 -0.07
CA GLY A 40 -8.39 14.63 -0.34
C GLY A 40 -9.56 15.45 0.21
N GLY A 41 -10.47 14.84 0.99
CA GLY A 41 -11.67 15.51 1.50
C GLY A 41 -11.39 16.85 2.20
N ASP A 42 -12.25 17.84 1.96
CA ASP A 42 -11.97 19.22 2.35
C ASP A 42 -12.23 19.53 3.83
N ASN A 43 -13.16 18.82 4.44
CA ASN A 43 -13.57 18.93 5.83
C ASN A 43 -13.39 17.60 6.57
N GLN A 44 -13.55 17.58 7.90
CA GLN A 44 -13.37 16.36 8.69
C GLN A 44 -14.37 15.26 8.35
N GLU A 45 -15.57 15.61 7.89
CA GLU A 45 -16.63 14.65 7.57
C GLU A 45 -16.33 13.83 6.31
N ASN A 46 -15.70 14.45 5.31
CA ASN A 46 -15.39 13.81 4.03
C ASN A 46 -13.93 13.39 3.90
N LYS A 47 -13.06 13.84 4.82
CA LYS A 47 -11.65 13.45 4.85
C LYS A 47 -11.51 12.07 5.47
N LEU A 48 -11.23 11.09 4.62
CA LEU A 48 -10.90 9.74 5.05
C LEU A 48 -9.39 9.54 4.98
N LEU A 49 -8.88 8.85 6.01
CA LEU A 49 -7.49 8.45 6.15
C LEU A 49 -7.44 6.94 6.31
N THR A 50 -6.63 6.30 5.48
CA THR A 50 -6.43 4.85 5.48
C THR A 50 -4.99 4.57 5.04
N THR A 51 -4.67 3.35 4.66
CA THR A 51 -3.35 2.97 4.17
C THR A 51 -3.39 2.47 2.73
N SER A 52 -2.32 2.70 1.98
CA SER A 52 -2.10 1.99 0.71
C SER A 52 -1.87 0.50 0.97
N GLY A 53 -2.33 -0.35 0.05
CA GLY A 53 -2.05 -1.78 0.08
C GLY A 53 -0.91 -2.15 -0.84
N ILE A 54 -1.09 -3.15 -1.71
CA ILE A 54 0.00 -3.73 -2.49
C ILE A 54 0.02 -3.16 -3.91
N LEU A 55 1.21 -3.11 -4.52
CA LEU A 55 1.35 -2.82 -5.95
C LEU A 55 1.12 -4.10 -6.76
N MET A 56 0.40 -3.97 -7.85
CA MET A 56 0.05 -5.01 -8.81
C MET A 56 0.28 -4.47 -10.21
N GLU A 57 0.57 -5.38 -11.13
CA GLU A 57 0.75 -5.09 -12.55
C GLU A 57 -0.24 -5.96 -13.32
N ASP A 58 -0.96 -5.37 -14.27
CA ASP A 58 -1.81 -6.14 -15.17
C ASP A 58 -1.01 -6.77 -16.33
N LEU A 59 -1.69 -7.52 -17.18
CA LEU A 59 -1.06 -8.17 -18.33
C LEU A 59 -0.55 -7.18 -19.40
N GLU A 60 -0.98 -5.93 -19.35
CA GLU A 60 -0.58 -4.85 -20.26
C GLU A 60 0.59 -4.01 -19.69
N GLY A 61 1.05 -4.33 -18.47
CA GLY A 61 2.12 -3.61 -17.78
C GLY A 61 1.64 -2.34 -17.05
N ASN A 62 0.33 -2.15 -16.88
CA ASN A 62 -0.18 -1.05 -16.06
C ASN A 62 -0.01 -1.39 -14.58
N CYS A 63 0.61 -0.46 -13.83
CA CYS A 63 0.79 -0.59 -12.40
C CYS A 63 -0.36 0.06 -11.61
N PHE A 64 -0.96 -0.71 -10.71
CA PHE A 64 -2.00 -0.29 -9.79
C PHE A 64 -1.61 -0.62 -8.37
N PHE A 65 -2.04 0.19 -7.40
CA PHE A 65 -1.98 -0.19 -5.99
C PHE A 65 -3.38 -0.25 -5.39
N THR A 66 -3.57 -1.12 -4.41
CA THR A 66 -4.88 -1.27 -3.76
C THR A 66 -5.11 -0.18 -2.72
N VAL A 67 -6.33 0.33 -2.65
CA VAL A 67 -6.88 1.11 -1.53
C VAL A 67 -8.24 0.54 -1.18
N THR A 68 -8.81 0.93 -0.05
CA THR A 68 -10.19 0.53 0.28
C THR A 68 -11.20 1.34 -0.54
N SER A 69 -12.21 0.68 -1.13
CA SER A 69 -13.15 1.36 -2.03
C SER A 69 -14.11 2.29 -1.29
N HIS A 70 -14.53 1.96 -0.07
CA HIS A 70 -15.42 2.84 0.71
C HIS A 70 -14.77 4.19 1.03
N SER A 71 -13.44 4.26 1.15
CA SER A 71 -12.73 5.53 1.41
C SER A 71 -12.46 6.33 0.14
N PHE A 72 -12.51 5.67 -1.01
CA PHE A 72 -12.09 6.19 -2.31
C PHE A 72 -13.16 5.88 -3.37
N PRO A 73 -14.30 6.58 -3.33
CA PRO A 73 -15.34 6.41 -4.34
C PRO A 73 -14.82 6.80 -5.73
N ARG A 74 -15.44 6.26 -6.79
CA ARG A 74 -15.01 6.45 -8.19
C ARG A 74 -14.79 7.90 -8.64
N ASN A 75 -15.45 8.86 -8.00
CA ASN A 75 -15.33 10.29 -8.30
C ASN A 75 -14.26 11.01 -7.45
N CYS A 76 -13.46 10.27 -6.67
CA CYS A 76 -12.37 10.83 -5.92
C CYS A 76 -11.31 11.41 -6.87
N LEU A 77 -10.91 12.67 -6.63
CA LEU A 77 -9.99 13.41 -7.50
C LEU A 77 -8.55 12.86 -7.47
N GLY A 78 -8.18 12.12 -6.42
CA GLY A 78 -6.86 11.55 -6.30
C GLY A 78 -6.64 10.84 -4.97
N VAL A 79 -5.59 10.01 -4.95
CA VAL A 79 -5.04 9.40 -3.74
C VAL A 79 -3.87 10.24 -3.29
N TYR A 80 -3.99 10.85 -2.10
CA TYR A 80 -3.01 11.79 -1.57
C TYR A 80 -2.18 11.13 -0.47
N HIS A 81 -0.88 11.39 -0.44
CA HIS A 81 0.01 10.94 0.62
C HIS A 81 0.78 12.13 1.25
N PRO A 82 0.85 12.22 2.59
CA PRO A 82 0.07 11.45 3.58
C PRO A 82 -1.35 12.00 3.76
N ASN A 83 -1.64 13.18 3.23
CA ASN A 83 -2.93 13.86 3.32
C ASN A 83 -3.11 14.82 2.13
N LYS A 84 -4.24 15.53 2.06
CA LYS A 84 -4.59 16.43 0.95
C LYS A 84 -3.55 17.52 0.62
N ASN A 85 -2.75 17.95 1.60
CA ASN A 85 -1.69 18.94 1.41
C ASN A 85 -0.35 18.29 0.97
N GLY A 86 -0.32 16.96 0.84
CA GLY A 86 0.82 16.19 0.38
C GLY A 86 0.82 16.00 -1.14
N LYS A 87 1.40 14.90 -1.59
CA LYS A 87 1.54 14.56 -3.01
C LYS A 87 0.35 13.72 -3.48
N VAL A 88 -0.09 13.93 -4.72
CA VAL A 88 -1.01 13.00 -5.40
C VAL A 88 -0.19 11.82 -5.92
N ILE A 89 -0.38 10.65 -5.31
CA ILE A 89 0.37 9.43 -5.62
C ILE A 89 -0.39 8.51 -6.59
N GLY A 90 -1.67 8.75 -6.80
CA GLY A 90 -2.43 8.02 -7.80
C GLY A 90 -3.85 8.52 -7.97
N SER A 91 -4.62 7.84 -8.80
CA SER A 91 -6.04 8.08 -9.06
C SER A 91 -6.80 6.76 -9.08
N VAL A 92 -7.98 6.72 -8.46
CA VAL A 92 -8.84 5.53 -8.49
C VAL A 92 -9.26 5.26 -9.93
N ASP A 93 -9.02 4.05 -10.41
CA ASP A 93 -9.35 3.63 -11.77
C ASP A 93 -10.64 2.79 -11.75
N HIS A 94 -10.65 1.73 -10.94
CA HIS A 94 -11.84 0.88 -10.78
C HIS A 94 -11.92 0.25 -9.40
N GLU A 95 -13.14 -0.14 -9.04
CA GLU A 95 -13.45 -0.92 -7.84
C GLU A 95 -13.55 -2.40 -8.21
N ILE A 96 -12.97 -3.25 -7.37
CA ILE A 96 -13.26 -4.69 -7.37
C ILE A 96 -14.60 -4.85 -6.65
N LYS A 97 -15.61 -5.29 -7.40
CA LYS A 97 -16.97 -5.42 -6.87
C LYS A 97 -17.01 -6.38 -5.68
N ASP A 98 -17.84 -6.04 -4.71
CA ASP A 98 -18.15 -6.86 -3.53
C ASP A 98 -16.93 -7.20 -2.64
N SER A 99 -15.82 -6.47 -2.76
CA SER A 99 -14.59 -6.76 -1.98
C SER A 99 -14.05 -5.59 -1.16
N ASP A 100 -14.72 -4.44 -1.14
CA ASP A 100 -14.26 -3.19 -0.48
C ASP A 100 -12.82 -2.78 -0.88
N ILE A 101 -12.43 -3.11 -2.12
CA ILE A 101 -11.09 -2.84 -2.68
C ILE A 101 -11.25 -2.03 -3.95
N ALA A 102 -10.49 -0.94 -4.06
CA ALA A 102 -10.32 -0.19 -5.28
C ALA A 102 -8.87 -0.24 -5.75
N LEU A 103 -8.68 -0.24 -7.06
CA LEU A 103 -7.39 -0.14 -7.72
C LEU A 103 -7.14 1.32 -8.08
N ALA A 104 -6.03 1.87 -7.57
CA ALA A 104 -5.56 3.19 -7.91
C ALA A 104 -4.37 3.08 -8.86
N LYS A 105 -4.43 3.77 -9.99
CA LYS A 105 -3.31 3.88 -10.93
C LYS A 105 -2.25 4.79 -10.33
N LEU A 106 -1.00 4.36 -10.37
CA LEU A 106 0.12 5.13 -9.83
C LEU A 106 0.37 6.38 -10.71
N THR A 107 0.61 7.54 -10.08
CA THR A 107 1.00 8.75 -10.80
C THR A 107 2.31 8.51 -11.57
N PRO A 108 2.42 8.87 -12.87
CA PRO A 108 3.64 8.69 -13.65
C PRO A 108 4.87 9.29 -12.97
N GLY A 109 5.96 8.54 -12.92
CA GLY A 109 7.23 8.94 -12.30
C GLY A 109 7.31 8.76 -10.79
N MET A 110 6.23 8.33 -10.11
CA MET A 110 6.30 7.89 -8.72
C MET A 110 6.90 6.47 -8.64
N GLN A 111 7.63 6.22 -7.56
CA GLN A 111 8.12 4.88 -7.24
C GLN A 111 7.24 4.25 -6.17
N TYR A 112 6.85 3.00 -6.40
CA TYR A 112 6.17 2.18 -5.41
C TYR A 112 7.00 0.92 -5.13
N LYS A 113 7.41 0.75 -3.88
CA LYS A 113 8.13 -0.43 -3.40
C LYS A 113 7.13 -1.40 -2.80
N ASN A 114 6.96 -2.54 -3.47
CA ASN A 114 6.05 -3.60 -3.01
C ASN A 114 6.69 -4.40 -1.87
N GLU A 115 7.04 -3.72 -0.78
CA GLU A 115 7.76 -4.24 0.38
C GLU A 115 7.04 -3.77 1.65
N THR A 116 6.98 -4.65 2.64
CA THR A 116 6.48 -4.27 3.96
C THR A 116 7.48 -3.38 4.69
N PHE A 117 7.03 -2.59 5.65
CA PHE A 117 7.93 -1.95 6.59
C PHE A 117 8.60 -2.97 7.52
N ALA A 118 9.82 -2.67 7.94
CA ALA A 118 10.50 -3.35 9.03
C ALA A 118 9.69 -3.18 10.33
N ALA A 119 9.68 -4.22 11.16
CA ALA A 119 9.08 -4.16 12.49
C ALA A 119 10.11 -4.58 13.54
N ASN A 120 9.96 -4.07 14.76
CA ASN A 120 10.68 -4.60 15.91
C ASN A 120 9.81 -5.70 16.52
N GLY A 121 10.28 -6.94 16.50
CA GLY A 121 9.75 -8.03 17.32
C GLY A 121 10.31 -7.95 18.75
N ASP A 122 9.83 -8.84 19.62
CA ASP A 122 10.19 -8.83 21.05
C ASP A 122 11.71 -8.95 21.29
N ASP A 123 12.44 -9.66 20.41
CA ASP A 123 13.90 -9.84 20.50
C ASP A 123 14.66 -9.70 19.15
N GLU A 124 13.99 -9.37 18.04
CA GLU A 124 14.63 -9.27 16.70
C GLU A 124 13.98 -8.22 15.81
N ILE A 125 14.77 -7.61 14.91
CA ILE A 125 14.24 -6.79 13.82
C ILE A 125 13.65 -7.72 12.75
N ILE A 126 12.33 -7.67 12.58
CA ILE A 126 11.65 -8.31 11.45
C ILE A 126 11.95 -7.48 10.20
N HIS A 127 12.75 -8.07 9.32
CA HIS A 127 13.14 -7.42 8.09
C HIS A 127 11.95 -7.29 7.10
N PRO A 128 11.89 -6.19 6.34
CA PRO A 128 11.04 -6.02 5.17
C PRO A 128 11.09 -7.23 4.25
N PHE A 129 9.93 -7.67 3.77
CA PHE A 129 9.88 -8.66 2.70
C PHE A 129 9.12 -8.12 1.51
N ARG A 130 9.58 -8.52 0.32
CA ARG A 130 8.94 -8.15 -0.94
C ARG A 130 7.66 -8.96 -1.12
N ILE A 131 6.55 -8.26 -1.25
CA ILE A 131 5.27 -8.83 -1.60
C ILE A 131 5.33 -9.19 -3.09
N ARG A 132 5.12 -10.47 -3.39
CA ARG A 132 5.04 -11.00 -4.75
C ARG A 132 3.69 -11.67 -4.91
N GLY A 133 3.17 -11.72 -6.14
CA GLY A 133 1.91 -12.40 -6.43
C GLY A 133 1.91 -13.86 -5.99
N ILE A 134 0.70 -14.45 -5.93
CA ILE A 134 0.53 -15.89 -5.71
C ILE A 134 1.31 -16.62 -6.81
N ARG A 135 2.28 -17.46 -6.41
CA ARG A 135 2.92 -18.37 -7.35
C ARG A 135 1.85 -19.32 -7.86
N ASP A 136 1.59 -19.34 -9.16
CA ASP A 136 0.92 -20.49 -9.78
C ASP A 136 1.65 -21.76 -9.32
N GLY A 137 0.95 -22.68 -8.64
CA GLY A 137 1.47 -24.00 -8.31
C GLY A 137 1.57 -24.39 -6.83
N MET A 138 0.60 -24.03 -5.99
CA MET A 138 0.17 -24.99 -4.96
C MET A 138 -1.29 -25.33 -5.22
N ASP A 139 -1.52 -26.53 -5.74
CA ASP A 139 -2.83 -27.18 -5.75
C ASP A 139 -3.38 -27.22 -4.33
N VAL A 140 -4.12 -26.19 -3.93
CA VAL A 140 -4.91 -26.24 -2.71
C VAL A 140 -6.12 -27.11 -3.03
N HIS A 141 -5.98 -28.41 -2.81
CA HIS A 141 -7.11 -29.31 -2.72
C HIS A 141 -7.95 -28.88 -1.52
N ILE A 142 -8.91 -27.97 -1.74
CA ILE A 142 -9.96 -27.68 -0.77
C ILE A 142 -10.90 -28.89 -0.79
N THR A 143 -10.62 -29.88 0.04
CA THR A 143 -11.58 -30.91 0.36
C THR A 143 -12.68 -30.25 1.18
N ARG A 144 -13.88 -30.14 0.60
CA ARG A 144 -15.08 -29.74 1.35
C ARG A 144 -15.34 -30.78 2.43
N ALA A 145 -15.45 -30.32 3.67
CA ALA A 145 -16.09 -31.06 4.76
C ALA A 145 -17.62 -30.97 4.62
#